data_AF-A0A849H038-F1
#
_entry.id   AF-A0A849H038-F1
#
_cell.length_a   1.000
_cell.length_b   1.000
_cell.length_c   1.000
_cell.angle_alpha   90.00
_cell.angle_beta   90.00
_cell.angle_gamma   90.00
#
_symmetry.space_group_name_H-M   'P 1'
#
loop_
_entity.id
_entity.type
_entity.pdbx_description
1 polymer ?
#
loop_
_entity_poly.entity_id
_entity_poly.type
_entity_poly.pdbx_seq_one_letter_code
_entity_poly.pdbx_strand_id
1 'polypeptide(L)'
;MKHQAILVLLVLALAACGNDPNRNNPLRLADVFKGGETEGASPTPRQLAQVALTQLQEPVMLAELGNGERLALLVPLGENGSVRTWTTIDRQTIALRRGRVVATRGLGDDLMSSSAPRPGQGGQHRLVTLNAAHEPVRTSANCRVSTEGS
;
A
#
# COMPACT_ATOMS: atom_id res chain seq x y z
N MET A 1 -3.61 18.73 56.31
CA MET A 1 -4.11 17.33 56.27
C MET A 1 -4.80 16.94 54.95
N LYS A 2 -5.38 17.86 54.16
CA LYS A 2 -6.04 17.52 52.87
C LYS A 2 -5.10 17.21 51.70
N HIS A 3 -3.90 17.81 51.67
CA HIS A 3 -2.93 17.58 50.57
C HIS A 3 -2.14 16.28 50.68
N GLN A 4 -2.09 15.66 51.87
CA GLN A 4 -1.41 14.37 52.04
C GLN A 4 -2.22 13.20 51.48
N ALA A 5 -3.56 13.31 51.46
CA ALA A 5 -4.42 12.29 50.86
C ALA A 5 -4.31 12.24 49.32
N ILE A 6 -4.03 13.37 48.67
CA ILE A 6 -3.94 13.47 47.21
C ILE A 6 -2.62 12.86 46.70
N LEU A 7 -1.53 13.01 47.46
CA LEU A 7 -0.23 12.45 47.07
C LEU A 7 -0.22 10.91 47.11
N VAL A 8 -0.93 10.30 48.07
CA VAL A 8 -1.00 8.83 48.21
C VAL A 8 -1.83 8.19 47.08
N LEU A 9 -2.90 8.86 46.64
CA LEU A 9 -3.75 8.35 45.55
C LEU A 9 -3.01 8.36 44.20
N LEU A 10 -2.13 9.36 43.98
CA LEU A 10 -1.35 9.48 42.75
C LEU A 10 -0.26 8.41 42.64
N VAL A 11 0.35 8.01 43.77
CA VAL A 11 1.39 6.96 43.79
C VAL A 11 0.80 5.56 43.58
N LEU A 12 -0.44 5.31 44.03
CA LEU A 12 -1.11 4.03 43.76
C LEU A 12 -1.48 3.82 42.29
N ALA A 13 -1.73 4.91 41.54
CA ALA A 13 -2.06 4.82 40.12
C ALA A 13 -0.85 4.44 39.24
N LEU A 14 0.39 4.69 39.69
CA LEU A 14 1.60 4.36 38.93
C LEU A 14 2.02 2.89 39.03
N ALA A 15 1.49 2.12 40.00
CA ALA A 15 1.85 0.71 40.18
C ALA A 15 1.04 -0.28 39.30
N ALA A 16 0.03 0.21 38.56
CA ALA A 16 -0.78 -0.63 37.67
C ALA A 16 -0.10 -0.90 36.30
N CYS A 17 1.00 -0.21 35.97
CA CYS A 17 1.91 -0.58 34.89
C CYS A 17 3.07 -1.46 35.41
N GLY A 18 2.73 -2.47 36.21
CA GLY A 18 3.67 -3.51 36.67
C GLY A 18 3.91 -4.54 35.57
N ASN A 19 5.19 -4.76 35.24
CA ASN A 19 5.65 -5.83 34.34
C ASN A 19 5.41 -7.19 35.02
N ASP A 20 4.46 -7.96 34.50
CA ASP A 20 4.14 -9.31 34.99
C ASP A 20 5.07 -10.33 34.29
N PRO A 21 6.05 -10.92 35.00
CA PRO A 21 7.03 -11.82 34.40
C PRO A 21 6.47 -13.21 34.11
N ASN A 22 5.16 -13.44 34.30
CA ASN A 22 4.49 -14.74 34.11
C ASN A 22 3.46 -14.76 32.95
N ARG A 23 3.60 -13.87 31.96
CA ARG A 23 2.82 -13.88 30.69
C ARG A 23 3.44 -14.71 29.58
N ASN A 24 4.36 -15.60 29.92
CA ASN A 24 5.11 -16.48 29.04
C ASN A 24 4.60 -17.92 29.16
N ASN A 25 3.34 -18.13 28.80
CA ASN A 25 2.93 -19.41 28.23
C ASN A 25 2.32 -19.18 26.83
N PRO A 26 3.16 -19.03 25.80
CA PRO A 26 2.71 -18.76 24.42
C PRO A 26 1.86 -19.88 23.82
N LEU A 27 1.74 -21.04 24.49
CA LEU A 27 1.02 -22.20 23.98
C LEU A 27 -0.50 -22.17 24.21
N ARG A 28 -1.05 -21.20 24.96
CA ARG A 28 -2.51 -21.11 25.17
C ARG A 28 -3.22 -20.06 24.33
N LEU A 29 -2.51 -19.14 23.69
CA LEU A 29 -3.11 -18.25 22.68
C LEU A 29 -3.25 -18.96 21.32
N ALA A 30 -2.39 -19.93 21.03
CA ALA A 30 -2.42 -20.71 19.79
C ALA A 30 -3.70 -21.56 19.63
N ASP A 31 -4.36 -21.93 20.73
CA ASP A 31 -5.58 -22.75 20.68
C ASP A 31 -6.85 -21.94 20.45
N VAL A 32 -6.81 -20.60 20.62
CA VAL A 32 -7.94 -19.70 20.32
C VAL A 32 -7.98 -19.33 18.83
N PHE A 33 -6.84 -19.41 18.13
CA PHE A 33 -6.73 -19.15 16.69
C PHE A 33 -6.88 -20.40 15.81
N LYS A 34 -7.15 -21.59 16.39
CA LYS A 34 -7.56 -22.79 15.62
C LYS A 34 -9.03 -22.74 15.17
N GLY A 35 -9.53 -21.55 14.87
CA GLY A 35 -10.75 -21.35 14.10
C GLY A 35 -10.34 -21.30 12.62
N GLY A 36 -10.41 -22.47 11.97
CA GLY A 36 -9.96 -22.76 10.61
C GLY A 36 -9.81 -21.56 9.67
N GLU A 37 -8.56 -21.29 9.31
CA GLU A 37 -8.23 -20.75 8.00
C GLU A 37 -8.70 -21.80 6.98
N THR A 38 -9.96 -21.69 6.57
CA THR A 38 -10.32 -22.19 5.26
C THR A 38 -9.48 -21.37 4.30
N GLU A 39 -8.45 -21.97 3.72
CA GLU A 39 -7.78 -21.50 2.51
C GLU A 39 -8.85 -21.43 1.41
N GLY A 40 -9.69 -20.39 1.48
CA GLY A 40 -10.52 -19.97 0.37
C GLY A 40 -9.55 -19.53 -0.72
N ALA A 41 -9.63 -20.18 -1.88
CA ALA A 41 -8.85 -19.77 -3.04
C ALA A 41 -9.00 -18.25 -3.24
N SER A 42 -7.87 -17.55 -3.27
CA SER A 42 -7.88 -16.11 -3.54
C SER A 42 -8.51 -15.87 -4.92
N PRO A 43 -9.41 -14.88 -5.06
CA PRO A 43 -10.10 -14.64 -6.32
C PRO A 43 -9.10 -14.31 -7.42
N THR A 44 -9.30 -14.90 -8.60
CA THR A 44 -8.48 -14.60 -9.78
C THR A 44 -8.67 -13.14 -10.23
N PRO A 45 -7.70 -12.55 -10.97
CA PRO A 45 -7.83 -11.19 -11.52
C PRO A 45 -9.15 -10.99 -12.29
N ARG A 46 -9.53 -11.99 -13.09
CA ARG A 46 -10.77 -11.97 -13.87
C ARG A 46 -12.01 -11.96 -12.97
N GLN A 47 -12.06 -12.78 -11.94
CA GLN A 47 -13.20 -12.80 -11.01
C GLN A 47 -13.35 -11.46 -10.29
N LEU A 48 -12.23 -10.89 -9.81
CA LEU A 48 -12.25 -9.61 -9.12
C LEU A 48 -12.69 -8.47 -10.05
N ALA A 49 -12.22 -8.46 -11.30
CA ALA A 49 -12.65 -7.49 -12.30
C ALA A 49 -14.16 -7.58 -12.58
N GLN A 50 -14.72 -8.78 -12.72
CA GLN A 50 -16.16 -8.93 -12.98
C GLN A 50 -17.02 -8.43 -11.82
N VAL A 51 -16.61 -8.71 -10.58
CA VAL A 51 -17.31 -8.18 -9.40
C VAL A 51 -17.21 -6.65 -9.37
N ALA A 52 -16.03 -6.08 -9.62
CA ALA A 52 -15.86 -4.63 -9.65
C ALA A 52 -16.74 -3.96 -10.72
N LEU A 53 -16.78 -4.52 -11.93
CA LEU A 53 -17.56 -3.98 -13.05
C LEU A 53 -19.08 -4.06 -12.84
N THR A 54 -19.56 -4.99 -12.02
CA THR A 54 -21.00 -5.13 -11.72
C THR A 54 -21.44 -4.28 -10.53
N GLN A 55 -20.53 -4.01 -9.59
CA GLN A 55 -20.84 -3.31 -8.34
C GLN A 55 -20.55 -1.80 -8.41
N LEU A 56 -19.58 -1.39 -9.23
CA LEU A 56 -19.09 -0.01 -9.27
C LEU A 56 -19.52 0.67 -10.57
N GLN A 57 -20.12 1.85 -10.42
CA GLN A 57 -20.59 2.69 -11.54
C GLN A 57 -19.51 3.64 -12.06
N GLU A 58 -18.42 3.79 -11.31
CA GLU A 58 -17.27 4.63 -11.63
C GLU A 58 -16.17 3.81 -12.34
N PRO A 59 -15.25 4.46 -13.06
CA PRO A 59 -14.09 3.78 -13.64
C PRO A 59 -13.32 3.01 -12.58
N VAL A 60 -12.97 1.76 -12.86
CA VAL A 60 -12.14 0.92 -11.99
C VAL A 60 -10.89 0.48 -12.72
N MET A 61 -9.81 0.29 -11.96
CA MET A 61 -8.58 -0.30 -12.45
C MET A 61 -8.20 -1.48 -11.56
N LEU A 62 -7.72 -2.55 -12.18
CA LEU A 62 -7.09 -3.65 -11.46
C LEU A 62 -5.57 -3.51 -11.62
N ALA A 63 -4.84 -3.52 -10.51
CA ALA A 63 -3.38 -3.57 -10.52
C ALA A 63 -2.87 -4.85 -9.88
N GLU A 64 -1.85 -5.42 -10.51
CA GLU A 64 -0.99 -6.46 -9.94
C GLU A 64 0.23 -5.77 -9.33
N LEU A 65 0.44 -6.00 -8.04
CA LEU A 65 1.51 -5.41 -7.24
C LEU A 65 2.48 -6.51 -6.80
N GLY A 66 3.77 -6.18 -6.71
CA GLY A 66 4.81 -7.13 -6.27
C GLY A 66 4.93 -8.34 -7.20
N ASN A 67 5.03 -8.13 -8.51
CA ASN A 67 5.15 -9.21 -9.51
C ASN A 67 3.98 -10.23 -9.47
N GLY A 68 2.76 -9.75 -9.19
CA GLY A 68 1.55 -10.58 -9.20
C GLY A 68 1.20 -11.22 -7.85
N GLU A 69 1.97 -10.93 -6.79
CA GLU A 69 1.67 -11.42 -5.43
C GLU A 69 0.38 -10.84 -4.86
N ARG A 70 0.00 -9.62 -5.27
CA ARG A 70 -1.20 -8.95 -4.77
C ARG A 70 -2.00 -8.31 -5.89
N LEU A 71 -3.32 -8.48 -5.81
CA LEU A 71 -4.28 -7.78 -6.64
C LEU A 71 -4.90 -6.63 -5.86
N ALA A 72 -4.99 -5.47 -6.49
CA ALA A 72 -5.63 -4.29 -5.92
C ALA A 72 -6.63 -3.70 -6.91
N LEU A 73 -7.87 -3.51 -6.46
CA LEU A 73 -8.82 -2.65 -7.14
C LEU A 73 -8.53 -1.19 -6.79
N LEU A 74 -8.52 -0.34 -7.81
CA LEU A 74 -8.34 1.09 -7.68
C LEU A 74 -9.54 1.84 -8.21
N VAL A 75 -9.89 2.89 -7.48
CA VAL A 75 -10.93 3.86 -7.85
C VAL A 75 -10.31 5.26 -7.97
N PRO A 76 -10.90 6.19 -8.74
CA PRO A 76 -10.42 7.56 -8.84
C PRO A 76 -10.47 8.25 -7.47
N LEU A 77 -9.37 8.88 -7.08
CA LEU A 77 -9.28 9.72 -5.88
C LEU A 77 -9.36 11.21 -6.23
N GLY A 78 -8.78 11.60 -7.37
CA GLY A 78 -8.79 12.99 -7.82
C GLY A 78 -7.93 13.22 -9.06
N GLU A 79 -7.99 14.44 -9.59
CA GLU A 79 -7.28 14.81 -10.81
C GLU A 79 -6.66 16.21 -10.68
N ASN A 80 -5.44 16.38 -11.18
CA ASN A 80 -4.75 17.65 -11.29
C ASN A 80 -4.10 17.78 -12.67
N GLY A 81 -4.68 18.62 -13.52
CA GLY A 81 -4.28 18.75 -14.92
C GLY A 81 -4.32 17.40 -15.63
N SER A 82 -3.20 16.99 -16.25
CA SER A 82 -3.11 15.69 -16.95
C SER A 82 -2.85 14.47 -16.05
N VAL A 83 -2.84 14.63 -14.73
CA VAL A 83 -2.52 13.57 -13.76
C VAL A 83 -3.77 13.18 -12.98
N ARG A 84 -4.19 11.92 -13.11
CA ARG A 84 -5.27 11.34 -12.31
C ARG A 84 -4.67 10.44 -11.23
N THR A 85 -5.09 10.63 -9.99
CA THR A 85 -4.69 9.82 -8.84
C THR A 85 -5.77 8.80 -8.56
N TRP A 86 -5.35 7.56 -8.37
CA TRP A 86 -6.18 6.41 -8.05
C TRP A 86 -5.82 5.91 -6.65
N THR A 87 -6.78 5.34 -5.94
CA THR A 87 -6.57 4.81 -4.59
C THR A 87 -7.08 3.39 -4.45
N THR A 88 -6.40 2.58 -3.65
CA THR A 88 -6.89 1.30 -3.15
C THR A 88 -7.74 1.51 -1.89
N ILE A 89 -8.39 0.44 -1.42
CA ILE A 89 -9.10 0.42 -0.13
C ILE A 89 -8.15 0.66 1.07
N ASP A 90 -6.89 0.22 0.93
CA ASP A 90 -5.83 0.42 1.93
C ASP A 90 -5.19 1.82 1.86
N ARG A 91 -5.80 2.74 1.10
CA ARG A 91 -5.33 4.12 0.89
C ARG A 91 -3.93 4.23 0.27
N GLN A 92 -3.51 3.20 -0.45
CA GLN A 92 -2.34 3.27 -1.31
C GLN A 92 -2.72 4.02 -2.58
N THR A 93 -1.85 4.89 -3.09
CA THR A 93 -2.18 5.73 -4.25
C THR A 93 -1.25 5.48 -5.42
N ILE A 94 -1.81 5.54 -6.63
CA ILE A 94 -1.09 5.48 -7.90
C ILE A 94 -1.53 6.67 -8.75
N ALA A 95 -0.57 7.51 -9.14
CA ALA A 95 -0.83 8.64 -10.02
C ALA A 95 -0.45 8.29 -11.46
N LEU A 96 -1.38 8.49 -12.38
CA LEU A 96 -1.22 8.20 -13.80
C LEU A 96 -1.25 9.48 -14.63
N ARG A 97 -0.34 9.59 -15.61
CA ARG A 97 -0.38 10.60 -16.65
C ARG A 97 -0.34 9.92 -18.02
N ARG A 98 -1.46 10.02 -18.77
CA ARG A 98 -1.61 9.36 -20.09
C ARG A 98 -1.26 7.86 -20.03
N GLY A 99 -1.85 7.15 -19.06
CA GLY A 99 -1.65 5.71 -18.86
C GLY A 99 -0.31 5.28 -18.25
N ARG A 100 0.59 6.22 -17.91
CA ARG A 100 1.89 5.90 -17.27
C ARG A 100 1.92 6.28 -15.81
N VAL A 101 2.48 5.41 -14.98
CA VAL A 101 2.72 5.69 -13.56
C VAL A 101 3.76 6.81 -13.43
N VAL A 102 3.37 7.87 -12.73
CA VAL A 102 4.23 9.04 -12.48
C VAL A 102 4.58 9.24 -11.02
N ALA A 103 3.75 8.71 -10.11
CA ALA A 103 4.07 8.63 -8.69
C ALA A 103 3.25 7.51 -8.01
N THR A 104 3.73 7.02 -6.87
CA THR A 104 3.00 6.12 -5.97
C THR A 104 3.14 6.60 -4.52
N ARG A 105 2.25 6.13 -3.64
CA ARG A 105 2.37 6.31 -2.19
C ARG A 105 1.80 5.13 -1.42
N GLY A 106 2.52 4.67 -0.41
CA GLY A 106 2.10 3.58 0.48
C GLY A 106 2.41 2.19 -0.07
N LEU A 107 3.28 2.06 -1.08
CA LEU A 107 3.68 0.77 -1.65
C LEU A 107 5.02 0.24 -1.10
N GLY A 108 5.67 0.98 -0.20
CA GLY A 108 7.02 0.70 0.29
C GLY A 108 8.04 1.53 -0.47
N ASP A 109 8.59 0.99 -1.56
CA ASP A 109 9.52 1.71 -2.43
C ASP A 109 8.78 2.66 -3.39
N ASP A 110 8.29 3.76 -2.84
CA ASP A 110 7.39 4.65 -3.55
C ASP A 110 8.10 5.41 -4.67
N LEU A 111 7.46 5.46 -5.84
CA LEU A 111 7.87 6.30 -6.94
C LEU A 111 7.49 7.76 -6.65
N MET A 112 8.48 8.62 -6.41
CA MET A 112 8.28 10.04 -6.17
C MET A 112 8.09 10.83 -7.46
N SER A 113 8.83 10.46 -8.52
CA SER A 113 8.66 11.08 -9.84
C SER A 113 9.14 10.18 -10.97
N SER A 114 8.54 10.32 -12.13
CA SER A 114 8.93 9.64 -13.36
C SER A 114 8.88 10.58 -14.56
N SER A 115 9.97 10.59 -15.31
CA SER A 115 10.11 11.28 -16.59
C SER A 115 10.47 10.25 -17.66
N ALA A 116 9.47 9.78 -18.38
CA ALA A 116 9.63 8.88 -19.51
C ALA A 116 9.55 9.65 -20.85
N PRO A 117 10.18 9.13 -21.91
CA PRO A 117 9.94 9.60 -23.28
C PRO A 117 8.46 9.57 -23.67
N ARG A 118 8.12 10.20 -24.78
CA ARG A 118 6.77 10.11 -25.34
C ARG A 118 6.47 8.64 -25.73
N PRO A 119 5.24 8.15 -25.57
CA PRO A 119 4.85 6.83 -26.09
C PRO A 119 5.24 6.69 -27.56
N GLY A 120 5.77 5.54 -27.96
CA GLY A 120 6.26 5.31 -29.31
C GLY A 120 7.68 5.84 -29.58
N GLN A 121 8.29 6.56 -28.65
CA GLN A 121 9.68 7.04 -28.78
C GLN A 121 10.61 6.39 -27.77
N GLY A 122 11.78 5.96 -28.23
CA GLY A 122 12.90 5.63 -27.35
C GLY A 122 13.50 6.91 -26.74
N GLY A 123 14.29 6.75 -25.69
CA GLY A 123 14.99 7.84 -25.05
C GLY A 123 15.26 7.59 -23.57
N GLN A 124 15.72 8.63 -22.89
CA GLN A 124 16.07 8.52 -21.49
C GLN A 124 14.83 8.53 -20.59
N HIS A 125 14.70 7.49 -19.76
CA HIS A 125 13.73 7.41 -18.69
C HIS A 125 14.45 7.65 -17.36
N ARG A 126 13.95 8.60 -16.57
CA ARG A 126 14.42 8.86 -15.21
C ARG A 126 13.31 8.60 -14.20
N LEU A 127 13.69 7.95 -13.10
CA LEU A 127 12.83 7.59 -11.98
C LEU A 127 13.48 8.12 -10.71
N VAL A 128 12.67 8.60 -9.78
CA VAL A 128 13.08 8.88 -8.40
C VAL A 128 12.18 8.08 -7.49
N THR A 129 12.76 7.16 -6.71
CA THR A 129 12.05 6.36 -5.72
C THR A 129 12.48 6.74 -4.30
N LEU A 130 11.68 6.39 -3.31
CA LEU A 130 12.12 6.36 -1.91
C LEU A 130 12.57 4.93 -1.58
N ASN A 131 13.73 4.79 -0.96
CA ASN A 131 14.16 3.51 -0.40
C ASN A 131 13.58 3.30 1.01
N ALA A 132 13.87 2.17 1.64
CA ALA A 132 13.47 1.87 3.01
C ALA A 132 13.95 2.91 4.05
N ALA A 133 15.08 3.58 3.80
CA ALA A 133 15.60 4.67 4.64
C ALA A 133 14.92 6.03 4.38
N HIS A 134 13.88 6.08 3.52
CA HIS A 134 13.18 7.29 3.10
C HIS A 134 14.08 8.29 2.35
N GLU A 135 15.11 7.80 1.68
CA GLU A 135 16.02 8.60 0.89
C GLU A 135 15.66 8.52 -0.60
N PRO A 136 15.80 9.64 -1.35
CA PRO A 136 15.53 9.65 -2.78
C PRO A 136 16.63 8.92 -3.55
N VAL A 137 16.29 7.80 -4.17
CA VAL A 137 17.15 7.06 -5.09
C VAL A 137 16.81 7.44 -6.53
N ARG A 138 17.83 7.80 -7.31
CA ARG A 138 17.66 8.23 -8.71
C ARG A 138 18.15 7.12 -9.65
N THR A 139 17.26 6.65 -10.51
CA THR A 139 17.57 5.64 -11.51
C THR A 139 17.31 6.20 -12.89
N SER A 140 18.24 5.97 -13.82
CA SER A 140 18.07 6.34 -15.22
C SER A 140 18.36 5.17 -16.15
N ALA A 141 17.54 5.02 -17.18
CA ALA A 141 17.71 4.04 -18.23
C ALA A 141 17.55 4.68 -19.61
N ASN A 142 18.17 4.09 -20.62
CA ASN A 142 17.93 4.44 -22.02
C ASN A 142 16.97 3.39 -22.60
N CYS A 143 15.72 3.79 -22.83
CA CYS A 143 14.69 2.92 -23.36
C CYS A 143 14.71 2.93 -24.89
N ARG A 144 14.49 1.77 -25.51
CA ARG A 144 14.11 1.66 -26.93
C ARG A 144 12.67 1.18 -27.00
N VAL A 145 11.96 1.61 -28.05
CA VAL A 145 10.62 1.11 -28.34
C VAL A 145 10.73 0.05 -29.41
N SER A 146 10.16 -1.13 -29.14
CA SER A 146 9.91 -2.16 -30.13
C SER A 146 8.40 -2.30 -30.28
N THR A 147 7.92 -2.44 -31.50
CA THR A 147 6.52 -2.77 -31.77
C THR A 147 6.41 -4.29 -31.92
N GLU A 148 5.66 -4.94 -31.04
CA GLU A 148 5.33 -6.36 -31.18
C GLU A 148 3.91 -6.51 -31.72
N GLY A 149 3.74 -7.35 -32.75
CA GLY A 149 2.44 -7.68 -33.36
C GLY A 149 2.01 -6.74 -34.48
N SER A 150 2.21 -7.19 -35.73
CA SER A 150 1.41 -6.77 -36.91
C SER A 150 0.47 -7.92 -37.28
#